data_AF-A0A652ZZC6-F1
#
_entry.id   AF-A0A652ZZC6-F1
#
_cell.length_a   1.000
_cell.length_b   1.000
_cell.length_c   1.000
_cell.angle_alpha   90.00
_cell.angle_beta   90.00
_cell.angle_gamma   90.00
#
_symmetry.space_group_name_H-M   'P 1'
#
loop_
_entity.id
_entity.type
_entity.pdbx_description
1 polymer ?
#
loop_
_entity_poly.entity_id
_entity_poly.type
_entity_poly.pdbx_seq_one_letter_code
_entity_poly.pdbx_strand_id
1 'polypeptide(L)' 'MDRFSVNEIAENLGIHPKAAKTRLRRAGVQPVAYVGPTALYSLDAIEMIREVRGRGRPKKGKRAE' A
#
# COMPACT_ATOMS: atom_id res chain seq x y z
N MET A 1 6.83 -18.97 -1.84
CA MET A 1 6.64 -17.69 -1.12
C MET A 1 6.25 -16.66 -2.14
N ASP A 2 4.96 -16.36 -2.23
CA ASP A 2 4.45 -15.35 -3.15
C ASP A 2 4.93 -13.97 -2.74
N ARG A 3 5.41 -13.21 -3.72
CA ARG A 3 6.00 -11.88 -3.54
C ARG A 3 5.22 -10.91 -4.40
N PHE A 4 4.73 -9.84 -3.78
CA PHE A 4 3.88 -8.85 -4.45
C PHE A 4 4.59 -7.52 -4.54
N SER A 5 4.51 -6.91 -5.72
CA SER A 5 4.89 -5.52 -5.91
C SER A 5 3.89 -4.57 -5.25
N VAL A 6 4.29 -3.31 -5.06
CA VAL A 6 3.38 -2.26 -4.56
C VAL A 6 2.11 -2.14 -5.42
N ASN A 7 2.22 -2.38 -6.74
CA ASN A 7 1.08 -2.32 -7.64
C ASN A 7 0.10 -3.46 -7.38
N GLU A 8 0.58 -4.69 -7.30
CA GLU A 8 -0.28 -5.86 -7.01
C GLU A 8 -0.95 -5.75 -5.64
N ILE A 9 -0.22 -5.26 -4.63
CA ILE A 9 -0.78 -4.97 -3.30
C ILE A 9 -1.87 -3.91 -3.38
N ALA A 10 -1.67 -2.88 -4.21
CA ALA A 10 -2.63 -1.81 -4.38
C ALA A 10 -3.91 -2.31 -5.11
N GLU A 11 -3.75 -3.14 -6.13
CA GLU A 11 -4.85 -3.81 -6.84
C GLU A 11 -5.64 -4.73 -5.91
N ASN A 12 -4.96 -5.55 -5.12
CA ASN A 12 -5.58 -6.44 -4.13
C ASN A 12 -6.44 -5.67 -3.11
N LEU A 13 -5.97 -4.49 -2.69
CA LEU A 13 -6.66 -3.63 -1.73
C LEU A 13 -7.63 -2.62 -2.37
N GLY A 14 -7.71 -2.57 -3.70
CA GLY A 14 -8.51 -1.58 -4.43
C GLY A 14 -8.13 -0.12 -4.13
N ILE A 15 -6.84 0.16 -3.90
CA ILE A 15 -6.33 1.49 -3.59
C ILE A 15 -5.30 1.96 -4.62
N HIS A 16 -4.99 3.26 -4.61
CA HIS A 16 -3.94 3.80 -5.47
C HIS A 16 -2.55 3.31 -5.02
N PRO A 17 -1.61 2.96 -5.93
CA PRO A 17 -0.26 2.48 -5.58
C PRO A 17 0.52 3.42 -4.65
N LYS A 18 0.40 4.73 -4.85
CA LYS A 18 0.97 5.75 -3.95
C LYS A 18 0.43 5.64 -2.51
N ALA A 19 -0.85 5.30 -2.35
CA ALA A 19 -1.46 5.08 -1.04
C ALA A 19 -0.97 3.78 -0.41
N ALA A 20 -0.88 2.69 -1.18
CA ALA A 20 -0.28 1.43 -0.74
C ALA A 20 1.15 1.64 -0.23
N LYS A 21 2.01 2.30 -1.03
CA LYS A 21 3.39 2.66 -0.64
C LYS A 21 3.45 3.47 0.66
N THR A 22 2.54 4.43 0.82
CA THR A 22 2.48 5.26 2.04
C THR A 22 2.09 4.42 3.25
N ARG A 23 1.13 3.50 3.10
CA ARG A 23 0.71 2.63 4.21
C ARG A 23 1.79 1.61 4.55
N LEU A 24 2.47 1.01 3.57
CA LEU A 24 3.63 0.13 3.77
C LEU A 24 4.71 0.83 4.61
N ARG A 25 5.07 2.07 4.23
CA ARG A 25 6.03 2.87 4.99
C ARG A 25 5.54 3.21 6.41
N ARG A 26 4.24 3.49 6.60
CA ARG A 26 3.66 3.78 7.92
C ARG A 26 3.56 2.55 8.82
N ALA A 27 3.34 1.38 8.23
CA ALA A 27 3.30 0.09 8.90
C ALA A 27 4.72 -0.42 9.26
N GLY A 28 5.78 0.26 8.80
CA GLY A 28 7.15 -0.21 8.99
C GLY A 28 7.48 -1.48 8.21
N VAL A 29 6.66 -1.84 7.21
CA VAL A 29 6.85 -3.05 6.43
C VAL A 29 8.03 -2.86 5.47
N GLN A 30 9.01 -3.74 5.58
CA GLN A 30 10.18 -3.76 4.71
C GLN A 30 9.96 -4.70 3.52
N PRO A 31 10.52 -4.37 2.34
CA PRO A 31 10.49 -5.27 1.20
C PRO A 31 11.43 -6.46 1.45
N VAL A 32 10.98 -7.63 1.00
CA VAL A 32 11.73 -8.89 1.11
C VAL A 32 12.73 -9.07 -0.02
N ALA A 33 12.51 -8.37 -1.15
CA ALA A 33 13.38 -8.43 -2.31
C ALA A 33 13.22 -7.18 -3.17
N TYR A 34 14.21 -6.94 -4.03
CA TYR A 34 14.18 -5.92 -5.06
C TYR A 34 14.45 -6.59 -6.41
N VAL A 35 13.61 -6.28 -7.40
CA VAL A 35 13.81 -6.67 -8.80
C VAL A 35 13.95 -5.39 -9.61
N GLY A 36 15.22 -5.01 -9.86
CA GLY A 36 15.55 -3.70 -10.41
C GLY A 36 15.00 -2.56 -9.52
N PRO A 37 14.20 -1.63 -10.06
CA PRO A 37 13.60 -0.55 -9.27
C PRO A 37 12.37 -0.97 -8.44
N THR A 38 11.88 -2.19 -8.62
CA THR A 38 10.65 -2.66 -7.99
C THR A 38 10.92 -3.36 -6.67
N ALA A 39 10.35 -2.82 -5.59
CA ALA A 39 10.33 -3.46 -4.28
C ALA A 39 9.21 -4.51 -4.19
N LEU A 40 9.57 -5.72 -3.74
CA LEU A 40 8.67 -6.84 -3.54
C LEU A 40 8.45 -7.10 -2.05
N TYR A 41 7.22 -7.42 -1.68
CA TYR A 41 6.80 -7.66 -0.31
C TYR A 41 6.15 -9.03 -0.18
N SER A 42 6.13 -9.57 1.04
CA SER A 42 5.39 -10.80 1.37
C SER A 42 3.88 -10.56 1.37
N LEU A 43 3.11 -11.65 1.34
CA LEU A 43 1.64 -11.59 1.50
C LEU A 43 1.22 -10.89 2.79
N ASP A 44 1.97 -11.08 3.87
CA ASP A 44 1.76 -10.44 5.19
C ASP A 44 1.71 -8.92 5.12
N ALA A 45 2.44 -8.32 4.16
CA ALA A 45 2.42 -6.88 3.92
C ALA A 45 1.02 -6.36 3.56
N ILE A 46 0.20 -7.17 2.88
CA ILE A 46 -1.18 -6.80 2.51
C ILE A 46 -2.03 -6.66 3.77
N GLU A 47 -1.92 -7.62 4.69
CA GLU A 47 -2.67 -7.63 5.96
C GLU A 47 -2.23 -6.47 6.85
N MET A 48 -0.92 -6.29 7.01
CA MET A 48 -0.32 -5.21 7.81
C MET A 48 -0.79 -3.82 7.39
N ILE A 49 -0.93 -3.55 6.09
CA ILE A 49 -1.36 -2.23 5.61
C ILE A 49 -2.88 -2.08 5.49
N ARG A 50 -3.63 -3.18 5.62
CA ARG A 50 -5.09 -3.18 5.66
C ARG A 50 -5.60 -2.50 6.93
N GLU A 51 -4.90 -2.66 8.05
CA GLU A 51 -5.24 -2.04 9.33
C GLU A 51 -4.89 -0.54 9.42
N VAL A 52 -3.93 -0.07 8.59
CA VAL A 52 -3.50 1.35 8.54
C VAL A 52 -4.56 2.27 7.89
N ARG A 53 -5.76 1.77 7.61
CA ARG A 53 -6.88 2.45 6.95
C ARG A 53 -7.36 3.73 7.67
N GLY A 54 -6.96 3.96 8.93
CA GLY A 54 -7.60 4.92 9.83
C GLY A 54 -7.10 6.37 9.93
N ARG A 55 -6.01 6.79 9.26
CA ARG A 55 -5.50 8.19 9.42
C ARG A 55 -5.17 8.88 8.09
N GLY A 56 -6.09 8.78 7.13
CA GLY A 56 -6.05 9.53 5.87
C GLY A 56 -7.16 10.57 5.83
N ARG A 57 -6.78 11.85 5.92
CA ARG A 57 -7.55 13.11 5.81
C ARG A 57 -8.94 12.95 5.15
N PRO A 58 -10.03 13.49 5.75
CA PRO A 58 -11.32 13.55 5.08
C PRO A 58 -11.12 14.13 3.68
N LYS A 59 -11.70 13.47 2.68
CA LYS A 59 -11.74 13.93 1.30
C LYS A 59 -12.24 15.37 1.36
N LYS A 60 -11.36 16.36 1.11
CA LYS A 60 -11.76 17.76 0.97
C LYS A 60 -12.85 17.70 -0.09
N GLY A 61 -14.09 17.98 0.33
CA GLY A 61 -15.25 17.86 -0.52
C GLY A 61 -14.94 18.52 -1.86
N LYS A 62 -15.20 17.81 -2.95
CA LYS A 62 -15.56 18.51 -4.18
C LYS A 62 -16.68 19.46 -3.74
N ARG A 63 -16.39 20.76 -3.71
CA ARG A 63 -17.45 21.77 -3.70
C ARG A 63 -18.36 21.39 -4.86
N ALA A 64 -19.60 21.10 -4.55
CA ALA A 64 -20.66 21.21 -5.52
C ALA A 64 -20.74 22.71 -5.85
N GLU A 65 -20.40 23.04 -7.08
CA GLU A 65 -20.82 24.26 -7.77
C GLU A 65 -21.09 23.85 -9.22
#